data_AF-A0A385YS77-F1
#
_entry.id   AF-A0A385YS77-F1
#
_cell.length_a   1.000
_cell.length_b   1.000
_cell.length_c   1.000
_cell.angle_alpha   90.00
_cell.angle_beta   90.00
_cell.angle_gamma   90.00
#
_symmetry.space_group_name_H-M   'P 1'
#
loop_
_entity.id
_entity.type
_entity.pdbx_description
1 polymer ?
#
loop_
_entity_poly.entity_id
_entity_poly.type
_entity_poly.pdbx_seq_one_letter_code
_entity_poly.pdbx_strand_id
1 'polypeptide(L)' 'MNLFENVDFPTEQIIGPLIVLIITMVIVASVYKILLGKILPPKVFNFLLGPVCLFGCYLWAYPMHLGFHELFN' A
#
# COMPACT_ATOMS: atom_id res chain seq x y z
N MET A 1 -17.70 -30.44 14.55
CA MET A 1 -17.43 -29.14 15.19
C MET A 1 -16.49 -28.40 14.26
N ASN A 2 -16.98 -27.42 13.51
CA ASN A 2 -16.14 -26.66 12.60
C ASN A 2 -15.24 -25.76 13.45
N LEU A 3 -13.91 -25.92 13.30
CA LEU A 3 -12.91 -25.14 14.04
C LEU A 3 -13.01 -23.63 13.83
N PHE A 4 -13.77 -23.20 12.82
CA PHE A 4 -13.90 -21.81 12.38
C PHE A 4 -15.29 -21.20 12.65
N GLU A 5 -16.21 -21.94 13.28
CA GLU A 5 -17.61 -21.52 13.48
C GLU A 5 -17.77 -20.39 14.52
N ASN A 6 -16.75 -20.17 15.36
CA ASN A 6 -16.71 -19.13 16.38
C ASN A 6 -15.51 -18.17 16.21
N VAL A 7 -14.91 -18.15 15.01
CA VAL A 7 -13.83 -17.20 14.71
C VAL A 7 -14.45 -16.03 13.97
N ASP A 8 -14.68 -14.94 14.70
CA ASP A 8 -14.97 -13.63 14.09
C ASP A 8 -13.73 -13.21 13.29
N PHE A 9 -13.76 -13.41 11.97
CA PHE A 9 -12.72 -12.89 11.10
C PHE A 9 -12.91 -11.39 10.96
N PRO A 10 -11.96 -10.55 11.41
CA PRO A 10 -12.06 -9.10 11.30
C PRO A 10 -11.78 -8.68 9.85
N THR A 11 -12.72 -8.98 8.97
CA THR A 11 -12.62 -8.85 7.52
C THR A 11 -12.38 -7.40 7.12
N GLU A 12 -13.06 -6.47 7.79
CA GLU A 12 -12.91 -5.01 7.59
C GLU A 12 -11.51 -4.51 7.99
N GLN A 13 -10.94 -5.04 9.07
CA GLN A 13 -9.58 -4.73 9.53
C GLN A 13 -8.48 -5.28 8.58
N ILE A 14 -8.85 -6.15 7.64
CA ILE A 14 -7.93 -6.67 6.61
C ILE A 14 -8.15 -5.93 5.29
N ILE A 15 -9.40 -5.81 4.83
CA ILE A 15 -9.74 -5.20 3.54
C ILE A 15 -9.45 -3.69 3.54
N GLY A 16 -9.83 -2.99 4.61
CA GLY A 16 -9.64 -1.55 4.73
C GLY A 16 -8.16 -1.14 4.54
N PRO A 17 -7.24 -1.70 5.33
CA PRO A 17 -5.82 -1.47 5.14
C PRO A 17 -5.27 -1.81 3.76
N LEU A 18 -5.74 -2.90 3.13
CA LEU A 18 -5.31 -3.26 1.77
C LEU A 18 -5.74 -2.23 0.72
N ILE A 19 -6.93 -1.64 0.88
CA ILE A 19 -7.36 -0.53 0.03
C ILE A 19 -6.43 0.67 0.21
N VAL A 20 -6.08 1.01 1.45
CA VAL A 20 -5.14 2.11 1.73
C VAL A 20 -3.76 1.83 1.14
N LEU A 21 -3.27 0.59 1.17
CA LEU A 21 -2.01 0.20 0.53
C LEU A 21 -2.01 0.56 -0.96
N ILE A 22 -3.05 0.14 -1.68
CA ILE A 22 -3.20 0.42 -3.12
C ILE A 22 -3.21 1.93 -3.35
N ILE A 23 -3.97 2.68 -2.55
CA ILE A 23 -4.05 4.15 -2.66
C ILE A 23 -2.67 4.78 -2.41
N THR A 24 -1.96 4.39 -1.35
CA THR A 24 -0.63 4.92 -1.04
C THR A 24 0.37 4.64 -2.17
N MET A 25 0.39 3.42 -2.71
CA MET A 25 1.25 3.07 -3.85
C MET A 25 0.93 3.90 -5.09
N VAL A 26 -0.36 4.08 -5.42
CA VAL A 26 -0.79 4.89 -6.57
C VAL A 26 -0.41 6.36 -6.40
N ILE A 27 -0.59 6.92 -5.21
CA ILE A 27 -0.21 8.32 -4.91
C ILE A 27 1.30 8.49 -5.10
N VAL A 28 2.11 7.61 -4.50
CA VAL A 28 3.57 7.68 -4.56
C VAL A 28 4.08 7.52 -6.00
N ALA A 29 3.54 6.54 -6.74
CA ALA A 29 3.87 6.35 -8.16
C ALA A 29 3.44 7.54 -9.03
N SER A 30 2.30 8.16 -8.73
CA SER A 30 1.81 9.35 -9.46
C SER A 30 2.69 10.56 -9.21
N VAL A 31 3.08 10.81 -7.96
CA VAL A 31 4.04 11.87 -7.60
C VAL A 31 5.37 11.66 -8.32
N TYR A 32 5.90 10.44 -8.30
CA TYR A 32 7.10 10.09 -9.05
C TYR A 32 6.97 10.35 -10.55
N LYS A 33 5.84 9.96 -11.16
CA LYS A 33 5.57 10.24 -12.59
C LYS A 33 5.52 11.73 -12.90
N ILE A 34 4.90 12.54 -12.04
CA ILE A 34 4.79 13.98 -12.25
C ILE A 34 6.17 14.65 -12.13
N LEU A 35 6.96 14.28 -11.12
CA LEU A 35 8.28 14.87 -10.86
C LEU A 35 9.32 14.45 -11.89
N LEU A 36 9.34 13.17 -12.25
CA LEU A 36 10.48 12.56 -12.94
C LEU A 36 10.15 11.98 -14.32
N GLY A 37 8.87 11.84 -14.67
CA GLY A 37 8.44 11.25 -15.94
C GLY A 37 8.81 12.04 -17.19
N LYS A 38 9.09 13.34 -17.05
CA LYS A 38 9.60 14.18 -18.16
C LYS A 38 11.13 14.33 -18.16
N ILE A 39 11.79 13.94 -17.08
CA ILE A 39 13.22 14.16 -16.86
C ILE A 39 14.01 12.89 -17.18
N LEU A 40 13.52 11.72 -16.76
CA LEU A 40 14.25 10.47 -16.93
C LEU A 40 13.95 9.77 -18.26
N PRO A 41 14.96 9.09 -18.85
CA PRO A 41 14.73 8.18 -19.97
C PRO A 41 13.75 7.06 -19.59
N PRO A 42 12.88 6.59 -20.52
CA PRO A 42 11.81 5.64 -20.21
C PRO A 42 12.28 4.34 -19.52
N LYS A 43 13.46 3.83 -19.90
CA LYS A 43 14.04 2.63 -19.30
C LYS A 43 14.40 2.82 -17.82
N VAL A 44 15.04 3.95 -17.50
CA VAL A 44 15.45 4.27 -16.12
C VAL A 44 14.21 4.60 -15.28
N PHE A 45 13.25 5.32 -15.88
CA PHE A 45 11.98 5.63 -15.22
C PHE A 45 11.26 4.35 -14.79
N ASN A 46 11.12 3.37 -15.68
CA ASN A 46 10.46 2.09 -15.40
C ASN A 46 11.25 1.22 -14.41
N PHE A 47 12.59 1.24 -14.46
CA PHE A 47 13.43 0.51 -13.51
C PHE A 47 13.22 1.02 -12.07
N LEU A 48 13.17 2.34 -11.89
CA LEU A 48 12.98 2.98 -10.58
C LEU A 48 11.53 2.97 -10.10
N LEU A 49 10.56 2.73 -10.98
CA LEU A 49 9.15 2.63 -10.61
C LEU A 49 8.90 1.50 -9.60
N GLY A 50 9.58 0.36 -9.73
CA GLY A 50 9.51 -0.74 -8.77
C GLY A 50 9.93 -0.33 -7.35
N PRO A 51 11.17 0.16 -7.16
CA PRO A 51 11.63 0.73 -5.88
C PRO A 51 10.72 1.82 -5.31
N VAL A 52 10.17 2.69 -6.15
CA VAL A 52 9.22 3.74 -5.72
C VAL A 52 7.91 3.13 -5.19
N CYS A 53 7.37 2.10 -5.85
CA CYS A 53 6.21 1.37 -5.35
C CYS A 53 6.51 0.67 -4.02
N LEU A 54 7.69 0.07 -3.86
CA LEU A 54 8.14 -0.53 -2.59
C LEU A 54 8.28 0.53 -1.48
N PHE A 55 8.73 1.73 -1.81
CA PHE A 55 8.74 2.85 -0.88
C PHE A 55 7.33 3.25 -0.45
N GLY A 56 6.36 3.22 -1.37
CA GLY A 56 4.93 3.36 -1.04
C GLY A 56 4.42 2.28 -0.09
N CYS A 57 4.82 1.01 -0.29
CA CYS A 57 4.51 -0.06 0.65
C CYS A 57 5.11 0.20 2.05
N TYR A 58 6.34 0.70 2.11
CA TYR A 58 7.00 1.04 3.39
C TYR A 58 6.26 2.18 4.12
N LEU A 59 5.86 3.22 3.39
CA LEU A 59 5.06 4.33 3.95
C LEU A 59 3.72 3.84 4.50
N TRP A 60 3.08 2.87 3.85
CA TRP A 60 1.87 2.24 4.35
C TRP A 60 2.12 1.31 5.54
N ALA A 61 3.24 0.59 5.56
CA ALA A 61 3.57 -0.37 6.61
C ALA A 61 3.81 0.31 7.98
N TYR A 62 4.34 1.54 7.97
CA TYR A 62 4.61 2.29 9.20
C TYR A 62 3.34 2.54 10.07
N PRO A 63 2.26 3.17 9.57
CA PRO A 63 1.03 3.33 10.34
C PRO A 63 0.35 1.99 10.65
N MET A 64 0.49 0.98 9.78
CA MET A 64 -0.05 -0.35 10.06
C MET A 64 0.57 -1.02 11.27
N HIS A 65 1.88 -0.86 11.45
CA HIS A 65 2.59 -1.30 12.64
C HIS A 65 2.17 -0.54 13.91
N LEU A 66 1.66 0.69 13.76
CA LEU A 66 1.14 1.52 14.86
C LEU A 66 -0.33 1.24 15.21
N GLY A 67 -0.98 0.25 14.60
CA GLY A 67 -2.38 -0.09 14.89
C GLY A 67 -3.41 0.59 13.98
N PHE A 68 -3.02 1.19 12.86
CA PHE A 68 -3.97 1.85 11.92
C PHE A 68 -5.12 0.96 11.45
N HIS A 69 -4.93 -0.37 11.42
CA HIS A 69 -5.98 -1.34 11.10
C HIS A 69 -7.15 -1.34 12.10
N GLU A 70 -6.93 -0.90 13.33
CA GLU A 70 -7.96 -0.77 14.37
C GLU A 70 -8.97 0.35 14.06
N LEU A 71 -8.65 1.27 13.15
CA LEU A 71 -9.56 2.33 12.71
C LEU A 71 -10.65 1.84 11.73
N PHE A 72 -10.54 0.60 11.25
CA PHE A 72 -11.50 -0.02 10.33
C PHE A 72 -12.47 -0.96 11.07
N ASN A 73 -12.57 -0.82 12.39
CA ASN A 73 -13.42 -1.61 13.29
C ASN A 73 -14.88 -1.13 13.32
#